data_AF-A0A3B0Y7R4-F1
#
_entry.id   AF-A0A3B0Y7R4-F1
#
_cell.length_a   1.000
_cell.length_b   1.000
_cell.length_c   1.000
_cell.angle_alpha   90.00
_cell.angle_beta   90.00
_cell.angle_gamma   90.00
#
_symmetry.space_group_name_H-M   'P 1'
#
loop_
_entity.id
_entity.type
_entity.pdbx_description
1 polymer ?
#
loop_
_entity_poly.entity_id
_entity_poly.type
_entity_poly.pdbx_seq_one_letter_code
_entity_poly.pdbx_strand_id
1 'polypeptide(L)'
;MKNHKLYSVSASGEILPGFTVAKVKRNLSNLFSIEENMVEPLFSDNYCFLKTNLDRLTAEEYMRDFIRSGLKANLSSMPDVQVSPESISPESITPDICPKCFAPKTSEINCDSCGIYFDKFRKTVKSDDSAADGVEPELTNVYENAKTLLRLGVLILTVVFIVDNYLTELDFLEYMGVNVGVWPYVVGHMVFSVGSFMYAQARGVKGVLLIISLFSIIGLSMVLLLSSKKHEGTDREETDQKKTGQEIWKIRGIAIVVLLVSIFWLVQQKHEKADLLSLYQLVEESRELRSSYPAELQGDLYKAIPLARDKLFEVVDRSFEMLAEYELNSDEVSEVSRTMFKDATDFILWLQYQRYLYHSVKKTIPDALDNEYVDRQKVAIYKYIVDSARDELPARFSQEFQRWRYGYSMYSQRDDIKKLSKISSGLNTGLLDFYSDTKRSTYDKEASNQGSEKKYMQGLSISLPETMSYNIEGDYLMITVKGREINETEDSNVILAFYWHISSDKFGKKKQTWYFNRVGGNLPNAYFSNTFNVFSHFGIPIAF
;
A
#
# COMPACT_ATOMS: atom_id res chain seq x y z
N MET A 1 -27.20 -47.46 -11.09
CA MET A 1 -25.94 -47.34 -11.86
C MET A 1 -25.97 -48.40 -12.94
N LYS A 2 -25.80 -48.05 -14.22
CA LYS A 2 -25.76 -49.04 -15.31
C LYS A 2 -24.36 -49.65 -15.34
N ASN A 3 -24.23 -50.96 -15.13
CA ASN A 3 -22.96 -51.68 -15.33
C ASN A 3 -22.56 -51.55 -16.81
N HIS A 4 -21.47 -50.84 -17.08
CA HIS A 4 -20.89 -50.79 -18.41
C HIS A 4 -20.05 -52.06 -18.60
N LYS A 5 -20.50 -52.97 -19.48
CA LYS A 5 -19.73 -54.16 -19.86
C LYS A 5 -18.39 -53.73 -20.47
N LEU A 6 -17.30 -54.31 -19.96
CA LEU A 6 -15.94 -54.11 -20.48
C LEU A 6 -15.62 -55.12 -21.59
N TYR A 7 -14.79 -54.71 -22.53
CA TYR A 7 -14.37 -55.50 -23.69
C TYR A 7 -12.84 -55.61 -23.75
N SER A 8 -12.36 -56.67 -24.40
CA SER A 8 -10.96 -56.84 -24.75
C SER A 8 -10.79 -57.08 -26.25
N VAL A 9 -9.69 -56.55 -26.80
CA VAL A 9 -9.29 -56.73 -28.20
C VAL A 9 -7.98 -57.48 -28.22
N SER A 10 -7.95 -58.61 -28.95
CA SER A 10 -6.74 -59.38 -29.20
C SER A 10 -6.41 -59.46 -30.68
N ALA A 11 -5.13 -59.30 -31.03
CA ALA A 11 -4.64 -59.43 -32.40
C ALA A 11 -3.33 -60.22 -32.43
N SER A 12 -3.29 -61.28 -33.21
CA SER A 12 -2.09 -62.09 -33.48
C SER A 12 -1.55 -61.76 -34.87
N GLY A 13 -0.32 -62.18 -35.18
CA GLY A 13 0.36 -62.02 -36.48
C GLY A 13 -0.36 -62.61 -37.71
N GLU A 14 -1.61 -63.05 -37.59
CA GLU A 14 -2.44 -63.55 -38.68
C GLU A 14 -2.84 -62.42 -39.64
N ILE A 15 -2.37 -62.51 -40.89
CA ILE A 15 -2.60 -61.51 -41.93
C ILE A 15 -3.88 -61.83 -42.70
N LEU A 16 -4.70 -60.81 -42.94
CA LEU A 16 -5.92 -60.92 -43.75
C LEU A 16 -5.58 -61.12 -45.24
N PRO A 17 -6.41 -61.90 -45.97
CA PRO A 17 -6.18 -62.15 -47.40
C PRO A 17 -6.13 -60.85 -48.20
N GLY A 18 -5.13 -60.73 -49.08
CA GLY A 18 -4.89 -59.52 -49.89
C GLY A 18 -3.87 -58.54 -49.32
N PHE A 19 -3.32 -58.79 -48.13
CA PHE A 19 -2.23 -58.01 -47.55
C PHE A 19 -0.92 -58.80 -47.55
N THR A 20 0.20 -58.11 -47.76
CA THR A 20 1.55 -58.68 -47.62
C THR A 20 2.14 -58.30 -46.27
N VAL A 21 2.98 -59.16 -45.70
CA VAL A 21 3.65 -58.94 -44.39
C VAL A 21 4.30 -57.55 -44.31
N ALA A 22 5.04 -57.15 -45.35
CA ALA A 22 5.69 -55.84 -45.42
C ALA A 22 4.70 -54.67 -45.39
N LYS A 23 3.53 -54.81 -46.02
CA LYS A 23 2.48 -53.79 -46.03
C LYS A 23 1.79 -53.68 -44.67
N VAL A 24 1.51 -54.82 -44.01
CA VAL A 24 0.91 -54.83 -42.66
C VAL A 24 1.86 -54.22 -41.64
N LYS A 25 3.16 -54.54 -41.68
CA LYS A 25 4.18 -53.92 -40.79
C LYS A 25 4.20 -52.41 -40.89
N ARG A 26 4.23 -51.86 -42.11
CA ARG A 26 4.17 -50.42 -42.34
C ARG A 26 2.87 -49.80 -41.84
N ASN A 27 1.73 -50.45 -42.09
CA ASN A 27 0.44 -49.96 -41.62
C ASN A 27 0.36 -49.91 -40.08
N LEU A 28 0.86 -50.95 -39.40
CA LEU A 28 0.89 -51.01 -37.93
C LEU A 28 1.89 -50.02 -37.33
N SER A 29 3.06 -49.87 -37.96
CA SER A 29 4.05 -48.84 -37.62
C SER A 29 3.42 -47.44 -37.67
N ASN A 30 2.66 -47.14 -38.73
CA ASN A 30 1.93 -45.88 -38.84
C ASN A 30 0.79 -45.76 -37.81
N LEU A 31 0.03 -46.83 -37.57
CA LEU A 31 -1.08 -46.83 -36.62
C LEU A 31 -0.61 -46.52 -35.18
N PHE A 32 0.53 -47.08 -34.78
CA PHE A 32 1.10 -46.87 -33.44
C PHE A 32 2.15 -45.77 -33.38
N SER A 33 2.49 -45.15 -34.51
CA SER A 33 3.57 -44.16 -34.63
C SER A 33 4.91 -44.67 -34.06
N ILE A 34 5.25 -45.92 -34.38
CA ILE A 34 6.51 -46.58 -33.99
C ILE A 34 7.28 -47.06 -35.21
N GLU A 35 8.58 -47.30 -35.07
CA GLU A 35 9.42 -47.83 -36.15
C GLU A 35 8.98 -49.25 -36.58
N GLU A 36 9.15 -49.60 -37.87
CA GLU A 36 8.75 -50.90 -38.45
C GLU A 36 9.44 -52.10 -37.76
N ASN A 37 10.62 -51.92 -37.17
CA ASN A 37 11.35 -52.95 -36.41
C ASN A 37 10.66 -53.32 -35.07
N MET A 38 9.89 -52.42 -34.48
CA MET A 38 9.21 -52.63 -33.19
C MET A 38 7.91 -53.43 -33.33
N VAL A 39 7.33 -53.51 -34.54
CA VAL A 39 6.16 -54.34 -34.84
C VAL A 39 6.53 -55.74 -35.32
N GLU A 40 7.81 -55.98 -35.66
CA GLU A 40 8.34 -57.28 -36.09
C GLU A 40 7.94 -58.44 -35.15
N PRO A 41 8.03 -58.29 -33.80
CA PRO A 41 7.71 -59.38 -32.88
C PRO A 41 6.27 -59.89 -33.03
N LEU A 42 5.31 -59.04 -33.42
CA LEU A 42 3.89 -59.40 -33.55
C LEU A 42 3.63 -60.46 -34.64
N PHE A 43 4.55 -60.60 -35.60
CA PHE A 43 4.47 -61.60 -36.68
C PHE A 43 5.20 -62.90 -36.34
N SER A 44 5.73 -63.02 -35.12
CA SER A 44 6.28 -64.27 -34.59
C SER A 44 5.15 -65.08 -33.93
N ASP A 45 5.18 -66.40 -34.02
CA ASP A 45 4.13 -67.32 -33.50
C ASP A 45 3.84 -67.18 -31.98
N ASN A 46 4.64 -66.40 -31.24
CA ASN A 46 4.59 -66.27 -29.79
C ASN A 46 4.10 -64.90 -29.28
N TYR A 47 3.69 -63.97 -30.15
CA TYR A 47 3.25 -62.63 -29.73
C TYR A 47 1.80 -62.35 -30.11
N CYS A 48 1.05 -61.85 -29.13
CA CYS A 48 -0.33 -61.40 -29.30
C CYS A 48 -0.48 -60.03 -28.64
N PHE A 49 -1.01 -59.06 -29.38
CA PHE A 49 -1.43 -57.79 -28.83
C PHE A 49 -2.74 -58.02 -28.07
N LEU A 50 -2.80 -57.64 -26.79
CA LEU A 50 -4.00 -57.71 -25.97
C LEU A 50 -4.22 -56.39 -25.24
N LYS A 51 -5.39 -55.76 -25.46
CA LYS A 51 -5.84 -54.60 -24.69
C LYS A 51 -7.18 -54.93 -24.03
N THR A 52 -7.26 -54.78 -22.70
CA THR A 52 -8.44 -55.09 -21.87
C THR A 52 -9.03 -53.81 -21.27
N ASN A 53 -10.19 -53.94 -20.59
CA ASN A 53 -10.90 -52.85 -19.93
C ASN A 53 -11.33 -51.69 -20.85
N LEU A 54 -11.65 -52.01 -22.11
CA LEU A 54 -12.14 -51.02 -23.07
C LEU A 54 -13.66 -50.92 -22.99
N ASP A 55 -14.20 -49.72 -23.12
CA ASP A 55 -15.62 -49.56 -23.45
C ASP A 55 -15.87 -50.07 -24.87
N ARG A 56 -17.15 -50.37 -25.17
CA ARG A 56 -17.53 -51.00 -26.44
C ARG A 56 -17.08 -50.21 -27.67
N LEU A 57 -17.22 -48.87 -27.65
CA LEU A 57 -16.92 -48.04 -28.82
C LEU A 57 -15.42 -48.05 -29.09
N THR A 58 -14.62 -47.84 -28.05
CA THR A 58 -13.16 -47.86 -28.15
C THR A 58 -12.67 -49.24 -28.60
N ALA A 59 -13.25 -50.33 -28.09
CA ALA A 59 -12.85 -51.69 -28.47
C ALA A 59 -13.19 -52.02 -29.94
N GLU A 60 -14.34 -51.56 -30.44
CA GLU A 60 -14.72 -51.68 -31.85
C GLU A 60 -13.81 -50.84 -32.77
N GLU A 61 -13.34 -49.68 -32.31
CA GLU A 61 -12.36 -48.85 -33.04
C GLU A 61 -11.01 -49.55 -33.17
N TYR A 62 -10.44 -50.06 -32.08
CA TYR A 62 -9.19 -50.83 -32.13
C TYR A 62 -9.30 -52.04 -33.07
N MET A 63 -10.40 -52.80 -32.99
CA MET A 63 -10.62 -53.93 -33.90
C MET A 63 -10.66 -53.48 -35.36
N ARG A 64 -11.33 -52.37 -35.66
CA ARG A 64 -11.45 -51.83 -37.02
C ARG A 64 -10.09 -51.39 -37.57
N ASP A 65 -9.25 -50.78 -36.75
CA ASP A 65 -7.95 -50.28 -37.17
C ASP A 65 -6.92 -51.40 -37.39
N PHE A 66 -6.99 -52.47 -36.61
CA PHE A 66 -6.23 -53.70 -36.89
C PHE A 66 -6.66 -54.34 -38.22
N ILE A 67 -7.96 -54.48 -38.45
CA ILE A 67 -8.50 -55.04 -39.70
C ILE A 67 -8.10 -54.18 -40.91
N ARG A 68 -8.20 -52.85 -40.79
CA ARG A 68 -7.76 -51.90 -41.83
C ARG A 68 -6.27 -52.01 -42.12
N SER A 69 -5.47 -52.26 -41.09
CA SER A 69 -4.03 -52.45 -41.22
C SER A 69 -3.65 -53.77 -41.89
N GLY A 70 -4.61 -54.71 -42.02
CA GLY A 70 -4.44 -56.03 -42.62
C GLY A 70 -4.17 -57.14 -41.62
N LEU A 71 -4.41 -56.90 -40.32
CA LEU A 71 -4.21 -57.85 -39.24
C LEU A 71 -5.55 -58.35 -38.71
N LYS A 72 -5.67 -59.65 -38.44
CA LYS A 72 -6.88 -60.22 -37.85
C LYS A 72 -6.95 -59.87 -36.36
N ALA A 73 -8.07 -59.29 -35.94
CA ALA A 73 -8.34 -58.95 -34.55
C ALA A 73 -9.69 -59.55 -34.09
N ASN A 74 -9.75 -59.98 -32.84
CA ASN A 74 -10.94 -60.52 -32.20
C ASN A 74 -11.37 -59.61 -31.05
N LEU A 75 -12.68 -59.41 -30.93
CA LEU A 75 -13.31 -58.67 -29.85
C LEU A 75 -14.02 -59.66 -28.91
N SER A 76 -13.70 -59.62 -27.63
CA SER A 76 -14.33 -60.46 -26.61
C SER A 76 -14.94 -59.60 -25.50
N SER A 77 -16.18 -59.88 -25.10
CA SER A 77 -16.77 -59.25 -23.91
C SER A 77 -16.21 -59.90 -22.65
N MET A 78 -15.73 -59.11 -21.69
CA MET A 78 -15.29 -59.64 -20.41
C MET A 78 -16.51 -60.02 -19.56
N PRO A 79 -16.48 -61.16 -18.83
CA PRO A 79 -17.56 -61.52 -17.91
C PRO A 79 -17.69 -60.42 -16.83
N ASP A 80 -18.94 -60.07 -16.50
CA ASP A 80 -19.26 -59.08 -15.47
C ASP A 80 -18.98 -59.71 -14.10
N VAL A 81 -17.72 -59.68 -13.67
CA VAL A 81 -17.35 -60.14 -12.33
C VAL A 81 -17.77 -59.04 -11.36
N GLN A 82 -18.91 -59.25 -10.69
CA GLN A 82 -19.21 -58.52 -9.46
C GLN A 82 -18.16 -58.89 -8.41
N VAL A 83 -17.10 -58.08 -8.31
CA VAL A 83 -16.14 -58.18 -7.21
C VAL A 83 -16.74 -57.45 -6.01
N SER A 84 -17.40 -58.21 -5.15
CA SER A 84 -17.47 -57.87 -3.72
C SER A 84 -16.03 -57.86 -3.17
N PRO A 85 -15.62 -56.88 -2.35
CA PRO A 85 -14.27 -56.82 -1.82
C PRO A 85 -14.14 -57.83 -0.68
N GLU A 86 -14.11 -59.12 -1.00
CA GLU A 86 -13.69 -60.15 -0.06
C GLU A 86 -13.09 -61.34 -0.83
N SER A 87 -11.79 -61.54 -0.61
CA SER A 87 -11.00 -62.71 -1.01
C SER A 87 -10.80 -62.97 -2.51
N ILE A 88 -9.74 -62.38 -3.08
CA ILE A 88 -8.90 -63.12 -4.03
C ILE A 88 -7.56 -63.34 -3.33
N SER A 89 -7.43 -64.53 -2.73
CA SER A 89 -6.16 -65.06 -2.25
C SER A 89 -5.20 -65.21 -3.44
N PRO A 90 -3.91 -64.86 -3.32
CA PRO A 90 -2.94 -64.88 -4.43
C PRO A 90 -2.50 -66.29 -4.86
N GLU A 91 -3.36 -67.30 -4.75
CA GLU A 91 -2.99 -68.72 -4.84
C GLU A 91 -3.51 -69.44 -6.10
N SER A 92 -4.10 -68.75 -7.07
CA SER A 92 -4.63 -69.37 -8.30
C SER A 92 -3.91 -68.99 -9.60
N ILE A 93 -2.66 -68.51 -9.53
CA ILE A 93 -1.77 -68.53 -10.70
C ILE A 93 -0.93 -69.79 -10.56
N THR A 94 -1.20 -70.80 -11.39
CA THR A 94 -0.35 -72.00 -11.44
C THR A 94 1.10 -71.57 -11.74
N PRO A 95 2.10 -72.15 -11.04
CA PRO A 95 3.48 -71.65 -11.03
C PRO A 95 4.23 -71.76 -12.38
N ASP A 96 3.58 -72.30 -13.40
CA ASP A 96 4.19 -72.70 -14.67
C ASP A 96 4.04 -71.67 -15.79
N ILE A 97 3.63 -70.43 -15.50
CA ILE A 97 3.43 -69.40 -16.53
C ILE A 97 4.13 -68.09 -16.15
N CYS A 98 4.88 -67.51 -17.09
CA CYS A 98 5.58 -66.24 -16.90
C CYS A 98 4.60 -65.06 -16.75
N PRO A 99 4.69 -64.22 -15.70
CA PRO A 99 3.73 -63.14 -15.45
C PRO A 99 3.83 -61.95 -16.42
N LYS A 100 4.89 -61.87 -17.24
CA LYS A 100 5.07 -60.78 -18.20
C LYS A 100 4.63 -61.13 -19.62
N CYS A 101 4.90 -62.36 -20.06
CA CYS A 101 4.63 -62.78 -21.44
C CYS A 101 3.73 -64.02 -21.56
N PHE A 102 3.30 -64.60 -20.44
CA PHE A 102 2.43 -65.78 -20.37
C PHE A 102 2.99 -67.05 -21.05
N ALA A 103 4.28 -67.09 -21.37
CA ALA A 103 4.95 -68.29 -21.86
C ALA A 103 5.05 -69.35 -20.74
N PRO A 104 4.98 -70.65 -21.08
CA PRO A 104 5.21 -71.73 -20.13
C PRO A 104 6.62 -71.63 -19.53
N LYS A 105 6.71 -71.82 -18.23
CA LYS A 105 7.92 -71.64 -17.44
C LYS A 105 8.84 -72.83 -17.65
N THR A 106 9.92 -72.62 -18.40
CA THR A 106 10.96 -73.62 -18.66
C THR A 106 12.13 -73.56 -17.67
N SER A 107 12.26 -72.44 -16.94
CA SER A 107 13.34 -72.14 -16.01
C SER A 107 12.79 -71.49 -14.73
N GLU A 108 13.35 -71.84 -13.56
CA GLU A 108 12.91 -71.30 -12.26
C GLU A 108 13.33 -69.85 -12.01
N ILE A 109 14.42 -69.39 -12.63
CA ILE A 109 15.10 -68.13 -12.27
C ILE A 109 14.75 -67.01 -13.26
N ASN A 110 14.64 -67.34 -14.54
CA ASN A 110 14.39 -66.39 -15.62
C ASN A 110 13.45 -66.97 -16.67
N CYS A 111 12.72 -66.09 -17.37
CA CYS A 111 11.90 -66.52 -18.50
C CYS A 111 12.76 -66.58 -19.77
N ASP A 112 12.92 -67.75 -20.37
CA ASP A 112 13.69 -67.90 -21.62
C ASP A 112 13.05 -67.17 -22.81
N SER A 113 11.74 -66.94 -22.77
CA SER A 113 11.02 -66.22 -23.83
C SER A 113 11.17 -64.69 -23.77
N CYS A 114 11.27 -64.08 -22.58
CA CYS A 114 11.31 -62.61 -22.45
C CYS A 114 12.46 -62.07 -21.58
N GLY A 115 13.34 -62.94 -21.10
CA GLY A 115 14.57 -62.60 -20.38
C GLY A 115 14.39 -62.00 -18.99
N ILE A 116 13.17 -61.98 -18.43
CA ILE A 116 12.96 -61.41 -17.10
C ILE A 116 13.44 -62.34 -16.00
N TYR A 117 14.03 -61.76 -14.96
CA TYR A 117 14.28 -62.43 -13.70
C TYR A 117 13.05 -62.27 -12.79
N PHE A 118 12.44 -63.39 -12.39
CA PHE A 118 11.16 -63.37 -11.68
C PHE A 118 11.22 -62.60 -10.36
N ASP A 119 12.35 -62.70 -9.63
CA ASP A 119 12.56 -61.99 -8.36
C ASP A 119 12.67 -60.48 -8.52
N LYS A 120 13.27 -60.01 -9.62
CA LYS A 120 13.40 -58.57 -9.89
C LYS A 120 12.05 -58.01 -10.30
N PHE A 121 11.32 -58.72 -11.15
CA PHE A 121 10.00 -58.32 -11.64
C PHE A 121 8.96 -58.21 -10.51
N ARG A 122 8.93 -59.18 -9.58
CA ARG A 122 8.04 -59.12 -8.41
C ARG A 122 8.33 -57.93 -7.47
N LYS A 123 9.58 -57.49 -7.39
CA LYS A 123 9.96 -56.30 -6.59
C LYS A 123 9.54 -55.00 -7.27
N THR A 124 9.61 -54.91 -8.59
CA THR A 124 9.21 -53.71 -9.35
C THR A 124 7.69 -53.54 -9.40
N VAL A 125 6.93 -54.63 -9.59
CA VAL A 125 5.45 -54.57 -9.54
C VAL A 125 4.96 -54.14 -8.15
N LYS A 126 5.58 -54.63 -7.07
CA LYS A 126 5.29 -54.17 -5.70
C LYS A 126 5.67 -52.71 -5.43
N SER A 127 6.57 -52.11 -6.20
CA SER A 127 6.88 -50.67 -6.05
C SER A 127 5.96 -49.78 -6.89
N ASP A 128 5.51 -50.24 -8.06
CA ASP A 128 4.73 -49.42 -9.01
C ASP A 128 3.23 -49.35 -8.69
N ASP A 129 2.66 -50.36 -8.02
CA ASP A 129 1.25 -50.35 -7.56
C ASP A 129 0.96 -49.30 -6.45
N SER A 130 1.98 -48.55 -6.01
CA SER A 130 1.83 -47.46 -5.04
C SER A 130 2.06 -46.05 -5.61
N ALA A 131 2.32 -45.90 -6.92
CA ALA A 131 2.73 -44.63 -7.50
C ALA A 131 1.90 -44.14 -8.71
N ALA A 132 1.03 -44.94 -9.32
CA ALA A 132 0.35 -44.57 -10.57
C ALA A 132 -1.04 -43.90 -10.42
N ASP A 133 -1.69 -43.99 -9.24
CA ASP A 133 -3.02 -43.38 -8.99
C ASP A 133 -2.98 -42.14 -8.05
N GLY A 134 -1.79 -41.66 -7.66
CA GLY A 134 -1.64 -40.69 -6.57
C GLY A 134 -1.37 -39.22 -6.92
N VAL A 135 -1.02 -38.88 -8.18
CA VAL A 135 -0.43 -37.55 -8.48
C VAL A 135 -1.46 -36.51 -8.98
N GLU A 136 -2.62 -36.93 -9.47
CA GLU A 136 -3.65 -36.04 -10.03
C GLU A 136 -4.61 -35.35 -8.99
N PRO A 137 -4.93 -35.94 -7.81
CA PRO A 137 -5.80 -35.27 -6.84
C PRO A 137 -5.13 -34.12 -6.07
N GLU A 138 -3.80 -34.07 -6.01
CA GLU A 138 -3.09 -33.04 -5.25
C GLU A 138 -3.08 -31.68 -5.98
N LEU A 139 -2.86 -31.68 -7.31
CA LEU A 139 -2.80 -30.45 -8.10
C LEU A 139 -4.18 -29.78 -8.26
N THR A 140 -5.24 -30.60 -8.36
CA THR A 140 -6.63 -30.11 -8.41
C THR A 140 -7.03 -29.41 -7.11
N ASN A 141 -6.58 -29.93 -5.96
CA ASN A 141 -6.80 -29.28 -4.66
C ASN A 141 -6.07 -27.93 -4.55
N VAL A 142 -4.80 -27.85 -5.00
CA VAL A 142 -4.05 -26.58 -5.02
C VAL A 142 -4.76 -25.51 -5.87
N TYR A 143 -5.32 -25.91 -7.02
CA TYR A 143 -6.04 -25.00 -7.91
C TYR A 143 -7.35 -24.46 -7.30
N GLU A 144 -8.14 -25.32 -6.66
CA GLU A 144 -9.39 -24.89 -6.00
C GLU A 144 -9.12 -24.01 -4.77
N ASN A 145 -8.06 -24.31 -4.01
CA ASN A 145 -7.62 -23.44 -2.91
C ASN A 145 -7.17 -22.07 -3.43
N ALA A 146 -6.42 -22.02 -4.53
CA ALA A 146 -6.00 -20.77 -5.16
C ALA A 146 -7.19 -19.91 -5.58
N LYS A 147 -8.21 -20.51 -6.22
CA LYS A 147 -9.45 -19.80 -6.59
C LYS A 147 -10.18 -19.24 -5.38
N THR A 148 -10.27 -20.04 -4.32
CA THR A 148 -10.98 -19.65 -3.08
C THR A 148 -10.29 -18.45 -2.43
N LEU A 149 -8.97 -18.49 -2.31
CA LEU A 149 -8.17 -17.39 -1.76
C LEU A 149 -8.22 -16.13 -2.64
N LEU A 150 -8.15 -16.27 -3.96
CA LEU A 150 -8.28 -15.13 -4.87
C LEU A 150 -9.66 -14.46 -4.74
N ARG A 151 -10.74 -15.24 -4.70
CA ARG A 151 -12.11 -14.72 -4.49
C ARG A 151 -12.23 -14.03 -3.14
N LEU A 152 -11.70 -14.63 -2.09
CA LEU A 152 -11.72 -14.06 -0.75
C LEU A 152 -10.92 -12.76 -0.68
N GLY A 153 -9.72 -12.71 -1.25
CA GLY A 153 -8.88 -11.51 -1.31
C GLY A 153 -9.57 -10.37 -2.04
N VAL A 154 -10.16 -10.64 -3.22
CA VAL A 154 -10.94 -9.63 -3.97
C VAL A 154 -12.14 -9.15 -3.17
N LEU A 155 -12.88 -10.06 -2.52
CA LEU A 155 -14.03 -9.69 -1.70
C LEU A 155 -13.61 -8.78 -0.53
N ILE A 156 -12.56 -9.14 0.20
CA ILE A 156 -12.04 -8.32 1.30
C ILE A 156 -11.64 -6.93 0.77
N LEU A 157 -10.84 -6.86 -0.29
CA LEU A 157 -10.40 -5.58 -0.86
C LEU A 157 -11.58 -4.73 -1.36
N THR A 158 -12.60 -5.36 -1.96
CA THR A 158 -13.79 -4.65 -2.45
C THR A 158 -14.64 -4.12 -1.29
N VAL A 159 -14.86 -4.93 -0.25
CA VAL A 159 -15.59 -4.50 0.94
C VAL A 159 -14.84 -3.39 1.64
N VAL A 160 -13.53 -3.53 1.84
CA VAL A 160 -12.71 -2.49 2.46
C VAL A 160 -12.77 -1.21 1.63
N PHE A 161 -12.61 -1.28 0.31
CA PHE A 161 -12.69 -0.10 -0.57
C PHE A 161 -14.06 0.59 -0.51
N ILE A 162 -15.17 -0.16 -0.55
CA ILE A 162 -16.52 0.39 -0.44
C ILE A 162 -16.73 1.03 0.93
N VAL A 163 -16.32 0.34 1.99
CA VAL A 163 -16.43 0.82 3.37
C VAL A 163 -15.60 2.07 3.56
N ASP A 164 -14.38 2.11 3.03
CA ASP A 164 -13.48 3.25 3.13
C ASP A 164 -14.03 4.45 2.37
N ASN A 165 -14.39 4.31 1.09
CA ASN A 165 -14.99 5.43 0.33
C ASN A 165 -16.30 5.93 0.97
N TYR A 166 -17.21 5.02 1.32
CA TYR A 166 -18.53 5.40 1.81
C TYR A 166 -18.53 5.92 3.25
N LEU A 167 -17.72 5.33 4.14
CA LEU A 167 -17.65 5.79 5.53
C LEU A 167 -16.77 7.02 5.69
N THR A 168 -15.80 7.24 4.80
CA THR A 168 -14.99 8.47 4.79
C THR A 168 -15.83 9.67 4.38
N GLU A 169 -16.75 9.53 3.42
CA GLU A 169 -17.72 10.61 3.09
C GLU A 169 -18.64 10.98 4.25
N LEU A 170 -18.97 10.01 5.11
CA LEU A 170 -19.88 10.23 6.24
C LEU A 170 -19.18 10.75 7.51
N ASP A 171 -17.85 10.95 7.47
CA ASP A 171 -16.99 11.20 8.65
C ASP A 171 -17.27 10.23 9.83
N PHE A 172 -17.90 9.09 9.56
CA PHE A 172 -18.49 8.21 10.58
C PHE A 172 -17.41 7.50 11.39
N LEU A 173 -16.37 7.03 10.71
CA LEU A 173 -15.23 6.34 11.33
C LEU A 173 -14.39 7.29 12.19
N GLU A 174 -14.21 8.53 11.75
CA GLU A 174 -13.50 9.55 12.51
C GLU A 174 -14.28 9.95 13.76
N TYR A 175 -15.62 10.10 13.66
CA TYR A 175 -16.50 10.30 14.81
C TYR A 175 -16.38 9.16 15.83
N MET A 176 -16.21 7.92 15.36
CA MET A 176 -16.02 6.75 16.20
C MET A 176 -14.58 6.58 16.73
N GLY A 177 -13.63 7.43 16.29
CA GLY A 177 -12.22 7.32 16.64
C GLY A 177 -11.55 6.05 16.10
N VAL A 178 -12.15 5.39 15.12
CA VAL A 178 -11.65 4.16 14.51
C VAL A 178 -10.97 4.52 13.20
N ASN A 179 -9.64 4.60 13.20
CA ASN A 179 -8.90 4.62 11.95
C ASN A 179 -8.83 3.16 11.45
N VAL A 180 -9.66 2.82 10.46
CA VAL A 180 -9.68 1.48 9.84
C VAL A 180 -8.28 1.12 9.30
N GLY A 181 -7.45 2.14 9.03
CA GLY A 181 -6.04 2.02 8.80
C GLY A 181 -5.70 1.19 7.55
N VAL A 182 -4.41 1.01 7.33
CA VAL A 182 -3.91 0.27 6.16
C VAL A 182 -4.06 -1.26 6.37
N TRP A 183 -4.38 -1.71 7.59
CA TRP A 183 -4.36 -3.13 7.96
C TRP A 183 -5.34 -4.02 7.18
N PRO A 184 -6.62 -3.66 6.99
CA PRO A 184 -7.54 -4.47 6.21
C PRO A 184 -7.11 -4.61 4.75
N TYR A 185 -6.53 -3.55 4.17
CA TYR A 185 -5.91 -3.59 2.84
C TYR A 185 -4.72 -4.55 2.82
N VAL A 186 -3.82 -4.49 3.80
CA VAL A 186 -2.67 -5.41 3.92
C VAL A 186 -3.13 -6.85 4.00
N VAL A 187 -4.15 -7.16 4.82
CA VAL A 187 -4.72 -8.50 4.94
C VAL A 187 -5.34 -8.96 3.61
N GLY A 188 -6.14 -8.11 2.97
CA GLY A 188 -6.74 -8.40 1.66
C GLY A 188 -5.69 -8.68 0.59
N HIS A 189 -4.64 -7.86 0.51
CA HIS A 189 -3.52 -8.06 -0.41
C HIS A 189 -2.72 -9.32 -0.09
N MET A 190 -2.47 -9.63 1.19
CA MET A 190 -1.75 -10.84 1.58
C MET A 190 -2.51 -12.10 1.15
N VAL A 191 -3.81 -12.17 1.42
CA VAL A 191 -4.69 -13.28 0.99
C VAL A 191 -4.69 -13.40 -0.54
N PHE A 192 -4.80 -12.26 -1.24
CA PHE A 192 -4.78 -12.22 -2.70
C PHE A 192 -3.43 -12.69 -3.29
N SER A 193 -2.31 -12.26 -2.70
CA SER A 193 -0.96 -12.64 -3.14
C SER A 193 -0.68 -14.13 -2.91
N VAL A 194 -1.12 -14.70 -1.78
CA VAL A 194 -1.03 -16.15 -1.55
C VAL A 194 -1.87 -16.92 -2.58
N GLY A 195 -3.10 -16.46 -2.86
CA GLY A 195 -3.93 -17.04 -3.92
C GLY A 195 -3.28 -16.96 -5.31
N SER A 196 -2.64 -15.84 -5.62
CA SER A 196 -1.90 -15.63 -6.88
C SER A 196 -0.69 -16.55 -7.01
N PHE A 197 0.04 -16.75 -5.91
CA PHE A 197 1.17 -17.67 -5.83
C PHE A 197 0.75 -19.12 -6.04
N MET A 198 -0.29 -19.57 -5.33
CA MET A 198 -0.82 -20.92 -5.50
C MET A 198 -1.36 -21.15 -6.91
N TYR A 199 -1.99 -20.13 -7.52
CA TYR A 199 -2.44 -20.19 -8.91
C TYR A 199 -1.27 -20.35 -9.88
N ALA A 200 -0.20 -19.57 -9.70
CA ALA A 200 1.01 -19.67 -10.51
C ALA A 200 1.69 -21.04 -10.34
N GLN A 201 1.73 -21.58 -9.12
CA GLN A 201 2.26 -22.90 -8.83
C GLN A 201 1.44 -24.00 -9.52
N ALA A 202 0.11 -23.94 -9.45
CA ALA A 202 -0.79 -24.88 -10.12
C ALA A 202 -0.64 -24.85 -11.65
N ARG A 203 -0.25 -23.71 -12.20
CA ARG A 203 0.08 -23.53 -13.64
C ARG A 203 1.48 -24.00 -14.02
N GLY A 204 2.27 -24.52 -13.07
CA GLY A 204 3.63 -24.99 -13.31
C GLY A 204 4.65 -23.87 -13.52
N VAL A 205 4.35 -22.63 -13.10
CA VAL A 205 5.29 -21.50 -13.16
C VAL A 205 6.39 -21.74 -12.11
N LYS A 206 7.66 -21.59 -12.51
CA LYS A 206 8.83 -21.83 -11.65
C LYS A 206 9.75 -20.60 -11.60
N GLY A 207 10.58 -20.53 -10.56
CA GLY A 207 11.66 -19.54 -10.43
C GLY A 207 11.15 -18.12 -10.16
N VAL A 208 11.78 -17.13 -10.80
CA VAL A 208 11.50 -15.70 -10.58
C VAL A 208 10.05 -15.34 -10.90
N LEU A 209 9.44 -15.96 -11.91
CA LEU A 209 8.04 -15.72 -12.26
C LEU A 209 7.06 -16.14 -11.16
N LEU A 210 7.42 -17.14 -10.37
CA LEU A 210 6.62 -17.55 -9.22
C LEU A 210 6.70 -16.48 -8.11
N ILE A 211 7.87 -15.90 -7.86
CA ILE A 211 8.05 -14.80 -6.90
C ILE A 211 7.30 -13.55 -7.36
N ILE A 212 7.31 -13.23 -8.67
CA ILE A 212 6.60 -12.08 -9.24
C ILE A 212 5.09 -12.14 -8.93
N SER A 213 4.50 -13.34 -8.82
CA SER A 213 3.08 -13.49 -8.50
C SER A 213 2.69 -12.98 -7.10
N LEU A 214 3.65 -12.78 -6.19
CA LEU A 214 3.41 -12.20 -4.87
C LEU A 214 3.16 -10.69 -4.90
N PHE A 215 3.47 -10.02 -6.02
CA PHE A 215 3.22 -8.58 -6.23
C PHE A 215 1.76 -8.29 -6.62
N SER A 216 0.83 -8.92 -5.90
CA SER A 216 -0.62 -8.71 -5.99
C SER A 216 -1.13 -8.71 -7.45
N ILE A 217 -1.94 -7.71 -7.82
CA ILE A 217 -2.62 -7.61 -9.12
C ILE A 217 -1.63 -7.53 -10.29
N ILE A 218 -0.52 -6.80 -10.13
CA ILE A 218 0.53 -6.67 -11.17
C ILE A 218 1.18 -8.03 -11.42
N GLY A 219 1.53 -8.73 -10.34
CA GLY A 219 2.12 -10.06 -10.38
C GLY A 219 1.22 -11.08 -11.08
N LEU A 220 -0.06 -11.12 -10.70
CA LEU A 220 -1.06 -11.99 -11.33
C LEU A 220 -1.24 -11.65 -12.81
N SER A 221 -1.29 -10.37 -13.17
CA SER A 221 -1.44 -9.92 -14.56
C SER A 221 -0.26 -10.38 -15.43
N MET A 222 0.98 -10.27 -14.91
CA MET A 222 2.16 -10.79 -15.60
C MET A 222 2.12 -12.32 -15.77
N VAL A 223 1.71 -13.07 -14.75
CA VAL A 223 1.57 -14.53 -14.84
C VAL A 223 0.52 -14.93 -15.89
N LEU A 224 -0.61 -14.24 -15.94
CA LEU A 224 -1.66 -14.48 -16.94
C LEU A 224 -1.19 -14.18 -18.37
N LEU A 225 -0.32 -13.19 -18.55
CA LEU A 225 0.25 -12.87 -19.86
C LEU A 225 1.28 -13.91 -20.32
N LEU A 226 2.13 -14.38 -19.41
CA LEU A 226 3.25 -15.28 -19.70
C LEU A 226 2.86 -16.76 -19.73
N SER A 227 1.73 -17.15 -19.13
CA SER A 227 1.25 -18.53 -19.13
C SER A 227 0.68 -18.93 -20.50
N SER A 228 1.58 -19.33 -21.41
CA SER A 228 1.23 -19.95 -22.70
C SER A 228 2.25 -20.99 -23.08
N LYS A 229 2.56 -21.91 -22.16
CA LYS A 229 3.05 -23.21 -22.60
C LYS A 229 1.84 -24.05 -22.97
N LYS A 230 1.64 -24.22 -24.28
CA LYS A 230 0.81 -25.28 -24.84
C LYS A 230 1.20 -26.59 -24.14
N HIS A 231 0.25 -27.27 -23.51
CA HIS A 231 0.38 -28.71 -23.34
C HIS A 231 0.34 -29.31 -24.74
N GLU A 232 1.52 -29.51 -25.32
CA GLU A 232 1.73 -29.89 -26.72
C GLU A 232 1.61 -31.42 -26.91
N GLY A 233 0.72 -32.08 -26.18
CA GLY A 233 0.78 -33.54 -25.98
C GLY A 233 -0.46 -34.36 -26.30
N THR A 234 -1.56 -33.80 -26.79
CA THR A 234 -2.77 -34.58 -27.06
C THR A 234 -3.48 -34.08 -28.31
N ASP A 235 -3.38 -34.87 -29.38
CA ASP A 235 -4.01 -34.68 -30.72
C ASP A 235 -5.56 -34.81 -30.70
N ARG A 236 -6.20 -34.51 -29.57
CA ARG A 236 -7.66 -34.61 -29.44
C ARG A 236 -8.33 -33.26 -29.71
N GLU A 237 -9.02 -33.22 -30.85
CA GLU A 237 -10.11 -32.31 -31.24
C GLU A 237 -9.74 -30.86 -31.64
N GLU A 238 -9.45 -30.72 -32.94
CA GLU A 238 -9.24 -29.46 -33.68
C GLU A 238 -10.43 -28.48 -33.65
N THR A 239 -11.64 -28.97 -33.33
CA THR A 239 -12.88 -28.17 -33.32
C THR A 239 -13.12 -27.37 -32.04
N ASP A 240 -12.62 -27.79 -30.88
CA ASP A 240 -12.79 -27.05 -29.61
C ASP A 240 -11.70 -25.98 -29.38
N GLN A 241 -10.63 -26.04 -30.17
CA GLN A 241 -9.49 -25.13 -30.10
C GLN A 241 -9.81 -23.69 -30.52
N LYS A 242 -10.78 -23.50 -31.44
CA LYS A 242 -11.20 -22.15 -31.87
C LYS A 242 -11.96 -21.39 -30.78
N LYS A 243 -12.75 -22.09 -29.96
CA LYS A 243 -13.53 -21.46 -28.88
C LYS A 243 -12.64 -21.08 -27.69
N THR A 244 -11.66 -21.92 -27.36
CA THR A 244 -10.67 -21.65 -26.30
C THR A 244 -9.73 -20.51 -26.64
N GLY A 245 -9.35 -20.35 -27.91
CA GLY A 245 -8.50 -19.23 -28.36
C GLY A 245 -9.09 -17.85 -28.06
N GLN A 246 -10.40 -17.68 -28.27
CA GLN A 246 -11.07 -16.39 -28.04
C GLN A 246 -11.13 -16.01 -26.56
N GLU A 247 -11.36 -16.98 -25.67
CA GLU A 247 -11.39 -16.74 -24.21
C GLU A 247 -9.99 -16.40 -23.66
N ILE A 248 -8.93 -17.02 -24.19
CA ILE A 248 -7.55 -16.69 -23.79
C ILE A 248 -7.19 -15.24 -24.16
N TRP A 249 -7.59 -14.78 -25.35
CA TRP A 249 -7.36 -13.40 -25.78
C TRP A 249 -8.10 -12.38 -24.90
N LYS A 250 -9.32 -12.69 -24.46
CA LYS A 250 -10.07 -11.82 -23.52
C LYS A 250 -9.36 -11.70 -22.19
N ILE A 251 -8.91 -12.81 -21.59
CA ILE A 251 -8.21 -12.81 -20.30
C ILE A 251 -6.92 -11.99 -20.38
N ARG A 252 -6.15 -12.16 -21.46
CA ARG A 252 -4.93 -11.38 -21.70
C ARG A 252 -5.22 -9.90 -21.90
N GLY A 253 -6.27 -9.56 -22.64
CA GLY A 253 -6.71 -8.17 -22.81
C GLY A 253 -7.00 -7.51 -21.46
N ILE A 254 -7.75 -8.19 -20.59
CA ILE A 254 -8.05 -7.69 -19.23
C ILE A 254 -6.75 -7.52 -18.42
N ALA A 255 -5.85 -8.51 -18.44
CA ALA A 255 -4.58 -8.41 -17.72
C ALA A 255 -3.71 -7.23 -18.19
N ILE A 256 -3.69 -6.93 -19.50
CA ILE A 256 -2.99 -5.75 -20.03
C ILE A 256 -3.63 -4.46 -19.50
N VAL A 257 -4.96 -4.34 -19.57
CA VAL A 257 -5.66 -3.14 -19.08
C VAL A 257 -5.38 -2.92 -17.59
N VAL A 258 -5.48 -3.97 -16.78
CA VAL A 258 -5.21 -3.91 -15.34
C VAL A 258 -3.76 -3.48 -15.05
N LEU A 259 -2.79 -3.99 -15.81
CA LEU A 259 -1.40 -3.61 -15.67
C LEU A 259 -1.15 -2.15 -16.08
N LEU A 260 -1.77 -1.69 -17.17
CA LEU A 260 -1.69 -0.29 -17.61
C LEU A 260 -2.29 0.66 -16.58
N VAL A 261 -3.47 0.34 -16.03
CA VAL A 261 -4.10 1.11 -14.95
C VAL A 261 -3.20 1.14 -13.72
N SER A 262 -2.63 0.01 -13.32
CA SER A 262 -1.72 -0.06 -12.17
C SER A 262 -0.46 0.79 -12.37
N ILE A 263 0.13 0.78 -13.57
CA ILE A 263 1.27 1.64 -13.90
C ILE A 263 0.87 3.11 -13.89
N PHE A 264 -0.28 3.46 -14.47
CA PHE A 264 -0.80 4.82 -14.47
C PHE A 264 -0.95 5.36 -13.04
N TRP A 265 -1.58 4.59 -12.15
CA TRP A 265 -1.72 4.94 -10.73
C TRP A 265 -0.37 5.10 -10.01
N LEU A 266 0.60 4.22 -10.27
CA LEU A 266 1.95 4.35 -9.69
C LEU A 266 2.68 5.60 -10.19
N VAL A 267 2.52 5.95 -11.46
CA VAL A 267 3.12 7.17 -12.04
C VAL A 267 2.45 8.40 -11.45
N GLN A 268 1.12 8.41 -11.33
CA GLN A 268 0.37 9.49 -10.71
C GLN A 268 0.77 9.70 -9.26
N GLN A 269 0.79 8.63 -8.44
CA GLN A 269 1.21 8.71 -7.04
C GLN A 269 2.67 9.21 -6.88
N LYS A 270 3.54 8.83 -7.83
CA LYS A 270 4.92 9.34 -7.85
C LYS A 270 4.97 10.84 -8.16
N HIS A 271 4.11 11.31 -9.06
CA HIS A 271 3.98 12.73 -9.39
C HIS A 271 3.52 13.52 -8.17
N GLU A 272 2.41 13.11 -7.54
CA GLU A 272 1.88 13.72 -6.31
C GLU A 272 2.94 13.85 -5.20
N LYS A 273 3.72 12.79 -4.97
CA LYS A 273 4.82 12.82 -3.98
C LYS A 273 5.96 13.75 -4.39
N ALA A 274 6.26 13.85 -5.68
CA ALA A 274 7.27 14.77 -6.17
C ALA A 274 6.82 16.23 -5.96
N ASP A 275 5.53 16.52 -6.14
CA ASP A 275 4.98 17.85 -5.89
C ASP A 275 4.97 18.20 -4.41
N LEU A 276 4.62 17.26 -3.53
CA LEU A 276 4.74 17.47 -2.08
C LEU A 276 6.19 17.74 -1.65
N LEU A 277 7.16 17.02 -2.22
CA LEU A 277 8.58 17.30 -2.02
C LEU A 277 8.97 18.69 -2.52
N SER A 278 8.42 19.14 -3.65
CA SER A 278 8.65 20.49 -4.19
C SER A 278 8.09 21.57 -3.26
N LEU A 279 6.92 21.35 -2.65
CA LEU A 279 6.36 22.26 -1.65
C LEU A 279 7.27 22.37 -0.43
N TYR A 280 7.80 21.25 0.07
CA TYR A 280 8.73 21.28 1.21
C TYR A 280 10.04 22.00 0.88
N GLN A 281 10.58 21.80 -0.33
CA GLN A 281 11.75 22.57 -0.80
C GLN A 281 11.45 24.06 -0.85
N LEU A 282 10.27 24.43 -1.37
CA LEU A 282 9.83 25.82 -1.46
C LEU A 282 9.68 26.49 -0.09
N VAL A 283 9.17 25.75 0.89
CA VAL A 283 9.08 26.19 2.30
C VAL A 283 10.47 26.36 2.89
N GLU A 284 11.41 25.47 2.60
CA GLU A 284 12.79 25.61 3.08
C GLU A 284 13.47 26.83 2.46
N GLU A 285 13.30 27.08 1.16
CA GLU A 285 13.76 28.32 0.51
C GLU A 285 13.15 29.57 1.16
N SER A 286 11.84 29.55 1.46
CA SER A 286 11.15 30.63 2.19
C SER A 286 11.78 30.85 3.58
N ARG A 287 12.17 29.76 4.27
CA ARG A 287 12.81 29.81 5.59
C ARG A 287 14.25 30.30 5.52
N GLU A 288 15.04 29.91 4.52
CA GLU A 288 16.43 30.37 4.37
C GLU A 288 16.54 31.90 4.22
N LEU A 289 15.51 32.55 3.66
CA LEU A 289 15.41 34.01 3.58
C LEU A 289 15.20 34.68 4.95
N ARG A 290 14.78 33.91 5.95
CA ARG A 290 14.44 34.38 7.31
C ARG A 290 15.40 33.75 8.29
N SER A 291 16.17 34.58 8.97
CA SER A 291 17.04 34.08 10.01
C SER A 291 16.24 33.49 11.18
N SER A 292 16.51 32.24 11.54
CA SER A 292 15.87 31.57 12.69
C SER A 292 16.44 32.09 14.00
N TYR A 293 15.63 32.17 15.06
CA TYR A 293 16.15 32.47 16.39
C TYR A 293 17.18 31.40 16.84
N PRO A 294 18.32 31.79 17.46
CA PRO A 294 18.82 33.16 17.59
C PRO A 294 19.57 33.60 16.31
N ALA A 295 19.38 34.84 15.87
CA ALA A 295 20.09 35.39 14.72
C ALA A 295 20.49 36.87 14.90
N GLU A 296 21.39 37.32 14.03
CA GLU A 296 21.80 38.72 13.96
C GLU A 296 20.74 39.61 13.29
N LEU A 297 20.91 40.92 13.47
CA LEU A 297 20.08 41.96 12.85
C LEU A 297 20.21 41.87 11.32
N GLN A 298 19.09 41.68 10.61
CA GLN A 298 19.11 41.64 9.16
C GLN A 298 19.54 43.00 8.60
N GLY A 299 20.47 42.98 7.62
CA GLY A 299 21.07 44.19 7.07
C GLY A 299 20.08 45.09 6.33
N ASP A 300 19.52 44.62 5.21
CA ASP A 300 18.59 45.39 4.38
C ASP A 300 17.16 44.83 4.49
N LEU A 301 16.41 45.32 5.48
CA LEU A 301 15.03 44.91 5.73
C LEU A 301 14.05 45.33 4.62
N TYR A 302 14.31 46.45 3.94
CA TYR A 302 13.45 46.94 2.87
C TYR A 302 13.49 46.02 1.65
N LYS A 303 14.61 45.31 1.46
CA LYS A 303 14.74 44.25 0.45
C LYS A 303 14.32 42.88 0.97
N ALA A 304 14.70 42.53 2.20
CA ALA A 304 14.48 41.19 2.75
C ALA A 304 13.00 40.89 3.02
N ILE A 305 12.23 41.85 3.55
CA ILE A 305 10.83 41.62 3.92
C ILE A 305 9.94 41.36 2.71
N PRO A 306 9.96 42.19 1.64
CA PRO A 306 9.18 41.90 0.43
C PRO A 306 9.57 40.55 -0.19
N LEU A 307 10.86 40.25 -0.28
CA LEU A 307 11.34 38.99 -0.84
C LEU A 307 10.84 37.77 -0.06
N ALA A 308 10.93 37.79 1.27
CA ALA A 308 10.43 36.70 2.11
C ALA A 308 8.89 36.59 2.06
N ARG A 309 8.18 37.70 1.95
CA ARG A 309 6.72 37.71 1.79
C ARG A 309 6.30 37.12 0.44
N ASP A 310 6.95 37.52 -0.64
CA ASP A 310 6.62 37.07 -1.98
C ASP A 310 6.89 35.55 -2.09
N LYS A 311 7.94 35.04 -1.45
CA LYS A 311 8.21 33.60 -1.36
C LYS A 311 7.18 32.84 -0.50
N LEU A 312 6.70 33.44 0.60
CA LEU A 312 5.57 32.89 1.36
C LEU A 312 4.29 32.82 0.51
N PHE A 313 4.01 33.83 -0.33
CA PHE A 313 2.86 33.77 -1.23
C PHE A 313 3.00 32.68 -2.28
N GLU A 314 4.21 32.43 -2.80
CA GLU A 314 4.50 31.28 -3.65
C GLU A 314 4.20 29.94 -2.94
N VAL A 315 4.55 29.81 -1.65
CA VAL A 315 4.19 28.64 -0.82
C VAL A 315 2.68 28.50 -0.69
N VAL A 316 1.96 29.59 -0.44
CA VAL A 316 0.49 29.60 -0.32
C VAL A 316 -0.15 29.17 -1.64
N ASP A 317 0.26 29.76 -2.76
CA ASP A 317 -0.25 29.42 -4.09
C ASP A 317 -0.03 27.95 -4.41
N ARG A 318 1.21 27.46 -4.22
CA ARG A 318 1.52 26.05 -4.48
C ARG A 318 0.74 25.10 -3.59
N SER A 319 0.50 25.48 -2.34
CA SER A 319 -0.34 24.69 -1.42
C SER A 319 -1.78 24.59 -1.93
N PHE A 320 -2.35 25.68 -2.42
CA PHE A 320 -3.70 25.69 -2.98
C PHE A 320 -3.81 24.97 -4.33
N GLU A 321 -2.81 25.11 -5.21
CA GLU A 321 -2.71 24.31 -6.43
C GLU A 321 -2.75 22.81 -6.12
N MET A 322 -1.97 22.36 -5.14
CA MET A 322 -1.96 20.95 -4.71
C MET A 322 -3.30 20.50 -4.14
N LEU A 323 -3.96 21.33 -3.33
CA LEU A 323 -5.27 21.03 -2.75
C LEU A 323 -6.38 20.96 -3.82
N ALA A 324 -6.22 21.67 -4.93
CA ALA A 324 -7.19 21.70 -6.04
C ALA A 324 -6.91 20.62 -7.10
N GLU A 325 -5.65 20.33 -7.40
CA GLU A 325 -5.25 19.41 -8.47
C GLU A 325 -5.31 17.94 -8.03
N TYR A 326 -5.02 17.64 -6.76
CA TYR A 326 -4.89 16.27 -6.27
C TYR A 326 -6.03 15.87 -5.35
N GLU A 327 -6.47 14.61 -5.45
CA GLU A 327 -7.41 13.97 -4.53
C GLU A 327 -6.69 13.61 -3.21
N LEU A 328 -6.24 14.62 -2.48
CA LEU A 328 -5.51 14.44 -1.22
C LEU A 328 -6.43 13.86 -0.15
N ASN A 329 -5.91 12.88 0.60
CA ASN A 329 -6.62 12.34 1.76
C ASN A 329 -6.62 13.34 2.95
N SER A 330 -7.32 13.01 4.04
CA SER A 330 -7.46 13.90 5.20
C SER A 330 -6.13 14.34 5.79
N ASP A 331 -5.21 13.37 5.93
CA ASP A 331 -3.91 13.59 6.56
C ASP A 331 -3.03 14.45 5.67
N GLU A 332 -3.09 14.24 4.34
CA GLU A 332 -2.37 15.04 3.36
C GLU A 332 -2.89 16.48 3.28
N VAL A 333 -4.21 16.68 3.26
CA VAL A 333 -4.82 18.02 3.36
C VAL A 333 -4.38 18.72 4.65
N SER A 334 -4.38 18.00 5.77
CA SER A 334 -3.95 18.55 7.06
C SER A 334 -2.47 18.94 7.03
N GLU A 335 -1.62 18.09 6.46
CA GLU A 335 -0.17 18.31 6.38
C GLU A 335 0.19 19.49 5.47
N VAL A 336 -0.42 19.59 4.28
CA VAL A 336 -0.25 20.73 3.36
C VAL A 336 -0.72 22.02 4.04
N SER A 337 -1.91 22.01 4.64
CA SER A 337 -2.48 23.17 5.33
C SER A 337 -1.60 23.61 6.50
N ARG A 338 -1.17 22.67 7.34
CA ARG A 338 -0.29 22.90 8.49
C ARG A 338 1.05 23.49 8.05
N THR A 339 1.62 22.98 6.97
CA THR A 339 2.87 23.48 6.39
C THR A 339 2.74 24.93 5.97
N MET A 340 1.69 25.25 5.20
CA MET A 340 1.38 26.61 4.76
C MET A 340 1.16 27.58 5.93
N PHE A 341 0.29 27.22 6.88
CA PHE A 341 -0.01 28.10 8.03
C PHE A 341 1.18 28.27 8.97
N LYS A 342 2.01 27.23 9.12
CA LYS A 342 3.26 27.31 9.87
C LYS A 342 4.20 28.30 9.21
N ASP A 343 4.38 28.22 7.89
CA ASP A 343 5.27 29.14 7.18
C ASP A 343 4.81 30.61 7.29
N ALA A 344 3.51 30.84 7.18
CA ALA A 344 2.89 32.15 7.39
C ALA A 344 3.12 32.68 8.82
N THR A 345 3.00 31.81 9.82
CA THR A 345 3.28 32.16 11.22
C THR A 345 4.74 32.50 11.41
N ASP A 346 5.65 31.66 10.91
CA ASP A 346 7.09 31.82 11.05
C ASP A 346 7.56 33.15 10.42
N PHE A 347 6.92 33.59 9.34
CA PHE A 347 7.18 34.90 8.74
C PHE A 347 6.84 36.05 9.70
N ILE A 348 5.67 36.00 10.35
CA ILE A 348 5.28 37.03 11.33
C ILE A 348 6.17 37.00 12.58
N LEU A 349 6.52 35.81 13.05
CA LEU A 349 7.45 35.65 14.18
C LEU A 349 8.82 36.23 13.86
N TRP A 350 9.32 36.01 12.65
CA TRP A 350 10.57 36.61 12.18
C TRP A 350 10.50 38.15 12.18
N LEU A 351 9.42 38.76 11.71
CA LEU A 351 9.24 40.22 11.79
C LEU A 351 9.24 40.73 13.24
N GLN A 352 8.53 40.05 14.13
CA GLN A 352 8.48 40.38 15.55
C GLN A 352 9.87 40.25 16.21
N TYR A 353 10.63 39.23 15.80
CA TYR A 353 11.99 39.00 16.27
C TYR A 353 12.96 40.07 15.79
N GLN A 354 12.97 40.40 14.50
CA GLN A 354 13.81 41.47 13.95
C GLN A 354 13.53 42.80 14.66
N ARG A 355 12.26 43.12 14.87
CA ARG A 355 11.88 44.32 15.63
C ARG A 355 12.43 44.30 17.07
N TYR A 356 12.32 43.16 17.75
CA TYR A 356 12.92 43.00 19.07
C TYR A 356 14.44 43.24 19.03
N LEU A 357 15.15 42.71 18.03
CA LEU A 357 16.60 42.90 17.90
C LEU A 357 16.97 44.40 17.77
N TYR A 358 16.21 45.18 16.98
CA TYR A 358 16.41 46.63 16.91
C TYR A 358 16.24 47.31 18.27
N HIS A 359 15.25 46.87 19.05
CA HIS A 359 15.04 47.37 20.40
C HIS A 359 16.19 46.98 21.35
N SER A 360 16.64 45.73 21.33
CA SER A 360 17.69 45.23 22.22
C SER A 360 19.03 45.94 22.00
N VAL A 361 19.35 46.30 20.75
CA VAL A 361 20.54 47.10 20.41
C VAL A 361 20.31 48.62 20.50
N LYS A 362 19.16 49.07 21.02
CA LYS A 362 18.76 50.49 21.17
C LYS A 362 18.85 51.30 19.86
N LYS A 363 18.58 50.66 18.72
CA LYS A 363 18.46 51.33 17.43
C LYS A 363 17.03 51.81 17.22
N THR A 364 16.86 52.87 16.42
CA THR A 364 15.55 53.28 15.91
C THR A 364 14.94 52.15 15.10
N ILE A 365 13.69 51.78 15.39
CA ILE A 365 12.96 50.76 14.65
C ILE A 365 12.65 51.34 13.25
N PRO A 366 13.04 50.67 12.14
CA PRO A 366 12.68 51.09 10.80
C PRO A 366 11.16 51.02 10.59
N ASP A 367 10.60 51.86 9.72
CA ASP A 367 9.17 51.85 9.38
C ASP A 367 8.70 50.47 8.88
N ALA A 368 9.59 49.73 8.20
CA ALA A 368 9.35 48.35 7.76
C ALA A 368 9.17 47.33 8.92
N LEU A 369 9.37 47.73 10.17
CA LEU A 369 9.19 46.92 11.37
C LEU A 369 8.33 47.64 12.42
N ASP A 370 7.68 48.75 12.08
CA ASP A 370 6.73 49.39 13.00
C ASP A 370 5.51 48.48 13.24
N ASN A 371 4.73 48.76 14.30
CA ASN A 371 3.56 47.95 14.62
C ASN A 371 2.56 47.89 13.46
N GLU A 372 2.29 49.05 12.88
CA GLU A 372 1.24 49.19 11.87
C GLU A 372 1.62 48.43 10.62
N TYR A 373 2.90 48.44 10.23
CA TYR A 373 3.46 47.67 9.15
C TYR A 373 3.34 46.17 9.42
N VAL A 374 3.78 45.69 10.60
CA VAL A 374 3.68 44.27 10.96
C VAL A 374 2.22 43.82 10.94
N ASP A 375 1.30 44.62 11.49
CA ASP A 375 -0.13 44.29 11.47
C ASP A 375 -0.72 44.33 10.06
N ARG A 376 -0.29 45.27 9.20
CA ARG A 376 -0.63 45.26 7.76
C ARG A 376 -0.14 43.99 7.06
N GLN A 377 1.05 43.49 7.38
CA GLN A 377 1.54 42.22 6.83
C GLN A 377 0.69 41.03 7.29
N LYS A 378 0.31 40.97 8.57
CA LYS A 378 -0.61 39.94 9.06
C LYS A 378 -1.94 39.96 8.29
N VAL A 379 -2.54 41.14 8.13
CA VAL A 379 -3.79 41.33 7.38
C VAL A 379 -3.62 40.91 5.92
N ALA A 380 -2.52 41.30 5.28
CA ALA A 380 -2.24 40.97 3.89
C ALA A 380 -2.14 39.44 3.69
N ILE A 381 -1.38 38.75 4.54
CA ILE A 381 -1.22 37.29 4.47
C ILE A 381 -2.55 36.58 4.72
N TYR A 382 -3.27 36.98 5.78
CA TYR A 382 -4.57 36.39 6.07
C TYR A 382 -5.55 36.58 4.92
N LYS A 383 -5.65 37.80 4.39
CA LYS A 383 -6.52 38.10 3.26
C LYS A 383 -6.13 37.27 2.04
N TYR A 384 -4.83 37.15 1.77
CA TYR A 384 -4.33 36.34 0.65
C TYR A 384 -4.78 34.89 0.77
N ILE A 385 -4.52 34.26 1.93
CA ILE A 385 -4.95 32.88 2.19
C ILE A 385 -6.47 32.72 2.06
N VAL A 386 -7.25 33.67 2.57
CA VAL A 386 -8.72 33.61 2.53
C VAL A 386 -9.28 33.83 1.12
N ASP A 387 -8.67 34.73 0.36
CA ASP A 387 -9.07 34.98 -1.03
C ASP A 387 -8.72 33.76 -1.89
N SER A 388 -7.53 33.17 -1.73
CA SER A 388 -7.15 31.91 -2.40
C SER A 388 -8.02 30.72 -1.99
N ALA A 389 -8.58 30.76 -0.77
CA ALA A 389 -9.47 29.74 -0.25
C ALA A 389 -10.91 29.81 -0.81
N ARG A 390 -11.32 30.92 -1.42
CA ARG A 390 -12.73 31.14 -1.81
C ARG A 390 -13.16 30.29 -3.02
N ASP A 391 -12.21 29.76 -3.79
CA ASP A 391 -12.45 29.24 -5.14
C ASP A 391 -12.56 27.70 -5.21
N GLU A 392 -13.21 27.05 -4.23
CA GLU A 392 -13.41 25.57 -4.08
C GLU A 392 -12.37 24.91 -3.16
N LEU A 393 -12.68 24.84 -1.86
CA LEU A 393 -11.85 24.10 -0.92
C LEU A 393 -12.54 22.88 -0.33
N PRO A 394 -11.77 21.81 -0.08
CA PRO A 394 -12.23 20.69 0.74
C PRO A 394 -12.71 21.18 2.11
N ALA A 395 -13.83 20.65 2.61
CA ALA A 395 -14.35 20.95 3.95
C ALA A 395 -13.28 20.79 5.05
N ARG A 396 -12.32 19.89 4.83
CA ARG A 396 -11.19 19.62 5.74
C ARG A 396 -10.20 20.78 5.85
N PHE A 397 -9.95 21.51 4.77
CA PHE A 397 -9.15 22.74 4.85
C PHE A 397 -9.80 23.74 5.79
N SER A 398 -11.12 23.91 5.69
CA SER A 398 -11.85 24.83 6.56
C SER A 398 -11.64 24.47 8.04
N GLN A 399 -11.65 23.17 8.38
CA GLN A 399 -11.36 22.73 9.75
C GLN A 399 -9.95 23.13 10.22
N GLU A 400 -8.91 22.88 9.42
CA GLU A 400 -7.55 23.30 9.75
C GLU A 400 -7.42 24.82 9.85
N PHE A 401 -8.02 25.54 8.91
CA PHE A 401 -8.05 26.99 8.94
C PHE A 401 -8.70 27.52 10.23
N GLN A 402 -9.83 26.94 10.68
CA GLN A 402 -10.44 27.32 11.96
C GLN A 402 -9.54 27.00 13.16
N ARG A 403 -8.84 25.85 13.15
CA ARG A 403 -7.87 25.49 14.21
C ARG A 403 -6.75 26.51 14.31
N TRP A 404 -6.20 26.96 13.19
CA TRP A 404 -5.14 27.97 13.19
C TRP A 404 -5.65 29.36 13.55
N ARG A 405 -6.87 29.71 13.13
CA ARG A 405 -7.49 31.01 13.37
C ARG A 405 -7.87 31.23 14.83
N TYR A 406 -8.62 30.31 15.42
CA TYR A 406 -9.14 30.45 16.78
C TYR A 406 -8.28 29.75 17.83
N GLY A 407 -7.25 29.03 17.38
CA GLY A 407 -6.59 28.02 18.17
C GLY A 407 -7.45 26.75 18.26
N TYR A 408 -6.90 25.69 18.85
CA TYR A 408 -7.68 24.55 19.31
C TYR A 408 -8.72 25.03 20.34
N SER A 409 -9.92 25.38 19.85
CA SER A 409 -10.99 25.90 20.69
C SER A 409 -11.52 24.84 21.67
N MET A 410 -12.07 25.30 22.80
CA MET A 410 -12.63 24.54 23.94
C MET A 410 -13.62 23.40 23.62
N TYR A 411 -14.08 23.25 22.38
CA TYR A 411 -15.18 22.35 22.02
C TYR A 411 -14.76 20.99 21.44
N SER A 412 -13.48 20.79 21.09
CA SER A 412 -13.00 19.46 20.69
C SER A 412 -12.83 18.59 21.94
N GLN A 413 -13.57 17.47 22.00
CA GLN A 413 -13.67 16.63 23.20
C GLN A 413 -12.41 15.80 23.54
N ARG A 414 -11.31 15.89 22.77
CA ARG A 414 -10.08 15.12 23.07
C ARG A 414 -9.38 15.68 24.31
N ASP A 415 -8.98 14.79 25.21
CA ASP A 415 -8.38 15.15 26.50
C ASP A 415 -7.05 15.93 26.35
N ASP A 416 -6.31 15.70 25.27
CA ASP A 416 -5.08 16.44 24.95
C ASP A 416 -5.36 17.94 24.75
N ILE A 417 -6.51 18.28 24.20
CA ILE A 417 -6.90 19.67 23.91
C ILE A 417 -7.35 20.37 25.20
N LYS A 418 -7.94 19.64 26.15
CA LYS A 418 -8.18 20.17 27.51
C LYS A 418 -6.87 20.48 28.23
N LYS A 419 -5.85 19.62 28.08
CA LYS A 419 -4.52 19.88 28.66
C LYS A 419 -3.87 21.11 28.03
N LEU A 420 -3.91 21.23 26.69
CA LEU A 420 -3.36 22.37 25.95
C LEU A 420 -4.10 23.68 26.21
N SER A 421 -5.42 23.67 26.32
CA SER A 421 -6.18 24.88 26.68
C SER A 421 -5.90 25.32 28.12
N LYS A 422 -5.67 24.39 29.04
CA LYS A 422 -5.25 24.68 30.42
C LYS A 422 -3.83 25.25 30.47
N ILE A 423 -2.96 24.75 29.59
CA ILE A 423 -1.63 25.29 29.32
C ILE A 423 -1.73 26.74 28.81
N SER A 424 -2.51 26.99 27.75
CA SER A 424 -2.67 28.30 27.13
C SER A 424 -3.32 29.30 28.10
N SER A 425 -4.32 28.88 28.87
CA SER A 425 -4.97 29.75 29.86
C SER A 425 -4.07 30.04 31.05
N GLY A 426 -3.33 29.04 31.56
CA GLY A 426 -2.33 29.23 32.61
C GLY A 426 -1.21 30.18 32.16
N LEU A 427 -0.74 30.03 30.93
CA LEU A 427 0.23 30.92 30.32
C LEU A 427 -0.32 32.34 30.18
N ASN A 428 -1.53 32.50 29.63
CA ASN A 428 -2.18 33.81 29.52
C ASN A 428 -2.36 34.50 30.88
N THR A 429 -2.86 33.78 31.89
CA THR A 429 -3.08 34.32 33.24
C THR A 429 -1.76 34.70 33.89
N GLY A 430 -0.77 33.81 33.92
CA GLY A 430 0.53 34.10 34.53
C GLY A 430 1.25 35.27 33.84
N LEU A 431 1.06 35.44 32.53
CA LEU A 431 1.64 36.55 31.77
C LEU A 431 0.88 37.86 31.94
N LEU A 432 -0.44 37.82 32.12
CA LEU A 432 -1.25 38.99 32.48
C LEU A 432 -0.93 39.48 33.89
N ASP A 433 -0.76 38.56 34.84
CA ASP A 433 -0.35 38.86 36.20
C ASP A 433 1.03 39.53 36.19
N PHE A 434 1.99 38.93 35.47
CA PHE A 434 3.32 39.49 35.22
C PHE A 434 3.25 40.91 34.64
N TYR A 435 2.42 41.11 33.62
CA TYR A 435 2.22 42.41 32.98
C TYR A 435 1.65 43.44 33.95
N SER A 436 0.70 43.04 34.79
CA SER A 436 0.06 43.92 35.76
C SER A 436 1.02 44.36 36.87
N ASP A 437 1.86 43.45 37.37
CA ASP A 437 2.85 43.70 38.42
C ASP A 437 3.98 44.60 37.92
N THR A 438 4.52 44.32 36.73
CA THR A 438 5.55 45.16 36.10
C THR A 438 5.05 46.57 35.85
N LYS A 439 3.81 46.71 35.34
CA LYS A 439 3.16 48.01 35.13
C LYS A 439 3.02 48.78 36.45
N ARG A 440 2.49 48.15 37.51
CA ARG A 440 2.29 48.77 38.82
C ARG A 440 3.61 49.28 39.42
N SER A 441 4.66 48.45 39.38
CA SER A 441 5.98 48.81 39.91
C SER A 441 6.63 50.01 39.22
N THR A 442 6.28 50.25 37.95
CA THR A 442 6.83 51.37 37.16
C THR A 442 6.11 52.67 37.50
N TYR A 443 4.78 52.65 37.64
CA TYR A 443 3.99 53.82 38.02
C TYR A 443 4.34 54.34 39.41
N ASP A 444 4.54 53.44 40.38
CA ASP A 444 4.89 53.84 41.76
C ASP A 444 6.27 54.52 41.84
N LYS A 445 7.17 54.19 40.91
CA LYS A 445 8.51 54.80 40.84
C LYS A 445 8.53 56.14 40.11
N GLU A 446 7.72 56.38 39.09
CA GLU A 446 7.61 57.73 38.49
C GLU A 446 7.05 58.76 39.48
N ALA A 447 6.25 58.32 40.45
CA ALA A 447 5.78 59.15 41.56
C ALA A 447 6.91 59.51 42.56
N SER A 448 7.99 58.72 42.60
CA SER A 448 9.17 59.01 43.41
C SER A 448 10.31 59.50 42.51
N ASN A 449 10.71 60.76 42.57
CA ASN A 449 11.79 61.36 41.73
C ASN A 449 13.20 60.71 41.85
N GLN A 450 13.33 59.48 42.36
CA GLN A 450 14.57 58.72 42.40
C GLN A 450 14.82 58.05 41.05
N GLY A 451 15.97 58.37 40.46
CA GLY A 451 16.40 57.89 39.14
C GLY A 451 16.11 56.40 38.96
N SER A 452 15.43 56.08 37.86
CA SER A 452 14.90 54.74 37.56
C SER A 452 16.03 53.73 37.42
N GLU A 453 16.38 53.06 38.51
CA GLU A 453 17.24 51.88 38.46
C GLU A 453 16.47 50.78 37.71
N LYS A 454 17.00 50.40 36.54
CA LYS A 454 16.41 49.36 35.67
C LYS A 454 16.36 48.04 36.43
N LYS A 455 15.17 47.63 36.87
CA LYS A 455 14.96 46.22 37.22
C LYS A 455 14.84 45.45 35.92
N TYR A 456 15.87 44.66 35.60
CA TYR A 456 15.77 43.55 34.64
C TYR A 456 14.75 42.53 35.17
N MET A 457 14.25 41.62 34.33
CA MET A 457 13.27 40.58 34.70
C MET A 457 13.73 39.60 35.81
N GLN A 458 14.90 39.84 36.42
CA GLN A 458 15.48 39.02 37.48
C GLN A 458 14.62 39.08 38.75
N GLY A 459 14.20 37.91 39.23
CA GLY A 459 13.46 37.74 40.48
C GLY A 459 11.92 37.67 40.34
N LEU A 460 11.38 37.61 39.12
CA LEU A 460 9.96 37.33 38.92
C LEU A 460 9.69 35.82 38.90
N SER A 461 8.77 35.38 39.75
CA SER A 461 8.25 34.00 39.75
C SER A 461 6.99 33.92 38.90
N ILE A 462 7.06 33.24 37.76
CA ILE A 462 5.87 32.91 36.97
C ILE A 462 5.39 31.52 37.41
N SER A 463 4.12 31.43 37.82
CA SER A 463 3.50 30.12 38.07
C SER A 463 3.12 29.50 36.73
N LEU A 464 3.89 28.50 36.31
CA LEU A 464 3.58 27.69 35.12
C LEU A 464 3.10 26.30 35.54
N PRO A 465 2.31 25.60 34.69
CA PRO A 465 2.01 24.18 34.89
C PRO A 465 3.29 23.33 35.01
N GLU A 466 3.23 22.19 35.70
CA GLU A 466 4.39 21.29 35.89
C GLU A 466 4.99 20.77 34.56
N THR A 467 4.19 20.75 33.49
CA THR A 467 4.61 20.41 32.13
C THR A 467 5.36 21.53 31.44
N MET A 468 5.64 22.64 32.11
CA MET A 468 6.39 23.75 31.58
C MET A 468 7.53 24.15 32.49
N SER A 469 8.62 24.56 31.88
CA SER A 469 9.70 25.27 32.56
C SER A 469 9.95 26.57 31.84
N TYR A 470 10.41 27.59 32.56
CA TYR A 470 10.87 28.82 31.94
C TYR A 470 12.31 29.12 32.31
N ASN A 471 12.99 29.79 31.39
CA ASN A 471 14.28 30.42 31.63
C ASN A 471 14.18 31.90 31.24
N ILE A 472 14.79 32.76 32.06
CA ILE A 472 14.90 34.19 31.77
C ILE A 472 16.33 34.45 31.30
N GLU A 473 16.48 34.80 30.03
CA GLU A 473 17.76 35.14 29.43
C GLU A 473 17.73 36.61 28.99
N GLY A 474 18.29 37.51 29.80
CA GLY A 474 18.23 38.95 29.54
C GLY A 474 16.79 39.48 29.50
N ASP A 475 16.35 39.94 28.32
CA ASP A 475 15.00 40.47 28.08
C ASP A 475 14.04 39.43 27.47
N TYR A 476 14.46 38.16 27.43
CA TYR A 476 13.64 37.05 26.94
C TYR A 476 13.08 36.22 28.10
N LEU A 477 11.82 35.80 27.93
CA LEU A 477 11.21 34.72 28.68
C LEU A 477 11.07 33.53 27.74
N MET A 478 11.94 32.54 27.89
CA MET A 478 11.85 31.28 27.17
C MET A 478 10.99 30.33 27.96
N ILE A 479 9.92 29.81 27.36
CA ILE A 479 9.04 28.82 27.95
C ILE A 479 9.22 27.52 27.18
N THR A 480 9.71 26.50 27.85
CA THR A 480 9.85 25.14 27.32
C THR A 480 8.64 24.34 27.77
N VAL A 481 7.93 23.73 26.83
CA VAL A 481 6.83 22.81 27.11
C VAL A 481 7.39 21.39 27.10
N LYS A 482 7.40 20.74 28.26
CA LYS A 482 7.82 19.35 28.46
C LYS A 482 6.58 18.47 28.45
N GLY A 483 6.35 17.75 27.35
CA GLY A 483 5.22 16.83 27.25
C GLY A 483 5.53 15.62 26.38
N ARG A 484 5.59 14.42 26.99
CA ARG A 484 5.55 13.13 26.28
C ARG A 484 4.14 12.72 25.85
N GLU A 485 3.12 13.37 26.39
CA GLU A 485 1.72 12.94 26.22
C GLU A 485 1.08 13.46 24.94
N ILE A 486 1.69 14.44 24.28
CA ILE A 486 1.22 14.96 22.99
C ILE A 486 2.39 14.78 22.02
N ASN A 487 2.29 13.78 21.16
CA ASN A 487 3.36 13.34 20.24
C ASN A 487 3.96 14.49 19.41
N GLU A 488 3.21 15.57 19.19
CA GLU A 488 3.64 16.73 18.40
C GLU A 488 4.34 17.84 19.23
N THR A 489 4.43 17.72 20.56
CA THR A 489 4.96 18.79 21.45
C THR A 489 6.24 18.43 22.19
N GLU A 490 6.80 17.24 21.96
CA GLU A 490 8.06 16.86 22.60
C GLU A 490 9.16 17.85 22.16
N ASP A 491 9.87 18.41 23.15
CA ASP A 491 10.88 19.46 22.97
C ASP A 491 10.37 20.73 22.26
N SER A 492 9.06 21.02 22.36
CA SER A 492 8.52 22.27 21.86
C SER A 492 8.81 23.45 22.80
N ASN A 493 9.38 24.51 22.23
CA ASN A 493 9.68 25.76 22.91
C ASN A 493 8.84 26.92 22.36
N VAL A 494 8.64 27.90 23.23
CA VAL A 494 8.00 29.18 22.94
C VAL A 494 8.91 30.25 23.45
N ILE A 495 9.26 31.21 22.59
CA ILE A 495 10.15 32.30 22.96
C ILE A 495 9.33 33.57 22.98
N LEU A 496 9.21 34.16 24.18
CA LEU A 496 8.49 35.40 24.40
C LEU A 496 9.50 36.50 24.70
N ALA A 497 9.31 37.65 24.09
CA ALA A 497 10.09 38.84 24.36
C ALA A 497 9.24 39.89 25.05
N PHE A 498 9.82 40.52 26.07
CA PHE A 498 9.21 41.63 26.80
C PHE A 498 10.05 42.89 26.60
N TYR A 499 9.46 43.93 26.02
CA TYR A 499 10.15 45.19 25.76
C TYR A 499 9.17 46.37 25.76
N TRP A 500 9.66 47.61 25.84
CA TRP A 500 8.81 48.80 25.81
C TRP A 500 9.29 49.81 24.79
N HIS A 501 8.37 50.40 24.05
CA HIS A 501 8.68 51.48 23.11
C HIS A 501 8.20 52.81 23.67
N ILE A 502 9.07 53.82 23.60
CA ILE A 502 8.68 55.20 23.86
C ILE A 502 8.35 55.83 22.51
N SER A 503 7.05 56.02 22.26
CA SER A 503 6.55 56.79 21.13
C SER A 503 6.25 58.21 21.58
N SER A 504 6.27 59.18 20.66
CA SER A 504 5.66 60.49 20.91
C SER A 504 4.29 60.50 20.25
N ASP A 505 3.25 60.92 20.97
CA ASP A 505 1.95 61.16 20.35
C ASP A 505 2.00 62.38 19.41
N LYS A 506 0.90 62.64 18.70
CA LYS A 506 0.76 63.80 17.80
C LYS A 506 0.98 65.17 18.47
N PHE A 507 1.03 65.23 19.80
CA PHE A 507 1.27 66.44 20.59
C PHE A 507 2.67 66.46 21.23
N GLY A 508 3.55 65.52 20.87
CA GLY A 508 4.90 65.41 21.43
C GLY A 508 4.94 64.84 22.84
N LYS A 509 3.81 64.35 23.39
CA LYS A 509 3.82 63.68 24.70
C LYS A 509 4.43 62.29 24.51
N LYS A 510 5.47 62.00 25.28
CA LYS A 510 6.07 60.67 25.33
C LYS A 510 5.07 59.69 25.94
N LYS A 511 4.70 58.66 25.18
CA LYS A 511 3.89 57.53 25.60
C LYS A 511 4.75 56.28 25.59
N GLN A 512 4.93 55.69 26.77
CA GLN A 512 5.53 54.36 26.90
C GLN A 512 4.46 53.30 26.62
N THR A 513 4.75 52.41 25.67
CA THR A 513 3.90 51.27 25.33
C THR A 513 4.70 50.01 25.56
N TRP A 514 4.16 49.10 26.36
CA TRP A 514 4.76 47.80 26.64
C TRP A 514 4.33 46.79 25.58
N TYR A 515 5.28 45.96 25.15
CA TYR A 515 5.09 44.90 24.19
C TYR A 515 5.44 43.57 24.83
N PHE A 516 4.57 42.62 24.56
CA PHE A 516 4.75 41.27 25.01
C PHE A 516 4.35 40.34 23.86
N ASN A 517 5.35 39.93 23.09
CA ASN A 517 5.16 39.25 21.82
C ASN A 517 5.90 37.94 21.81
N ARG A 518 5.32 36.95 21.13
CA ARG A 518 6.09 35.78 20.70
C ARG A 518 7.10 36.24 19.65
N VAL A 519 8.33 35.75 19.76
CA VAL A 519 9.43 36.06 18.82
C VAL A 519 10.10 34.80 18.26
N GLY A 520 9.63 33.62 18.67
CA GLY A 520 10.16 32.37 18.14
C GLY A 520 9.60 31.13 18.83
N GLY A 521 10.31 30.03 18.61
CA GLY A 521 9.98 28.69 19.10
C GLY A 521 9.19 27.87 18.07
N ASN A 522 9.24 26.55 18.19
CA ASN A 522 8.68 25.58 17.24
C ASN A 522 7.22 25.19 17.51
N LEU A 523 6.63 25.61 18.64
CA LEU A 523 5.24 25.26 18.99
C LEU A 523 4.23 25.84 17.97
N PRO A 524 3.38 25.03 17.33
CA PRO A 524 2.42 25.52 16.33
C PRO A 524 1.50 26.63 16.85
N ASN A 525 1.19 27.61 16.00
CA ASN A 525 0.31 28.72 16.35
C ASN A 525 -1.13 28.27 16.64
N ALA A 526 -1.54 27.12 16.08
CA ALA A 526 -2.83 26.47 16.38
C ALA A 526 -3.03 26.17 17.88
N TYR A 527 -1.98 26.11 18.70
CA TYR A 527 -2.12 25.88 20.15
C TYR A 527 -2.35 27.15 20.97
N PHE A 528 -2.30 28.33 20.35
CA PHE A 528 -2.50 29.59 21.03
C PHE A 528 -3.90 30.13 20.75
N SER A 529 -4.49 30.76 21.78
CA SER A 529 -5.71 31.55 21.66
C SER A 529 -5.38 33.04 21.79
N ASN A 530 -6.24 33.89 21.23
CA ASN A 530 -6.19 35.35 21.44
C ASN A 530 -4.81 35.97 21.19
N THR A 531 -4.26 36.68 22.17
CA THR A 531 -3.10 37.58 22.07
C THR A 531 -1.84 36.96 21.45
N PHE A 532 -1.60 35.67 21.64
CA PHE A 532 -0.41 34.99 21.10
C PHE A 532 -0.63 34.28 19.77
N ASN A 533 -1.90 34.17 19.35
CA ASN A 533 -2.24 33.59 18.07
C ASN A 533 -2.09 34.66 16.98
N VAL A 534 -1.19 34.40 16.02
CA VAL A 534 -0.89 35.29 14.89
C VAL A 534 -2.14 35.59 14.03
N PHE A 535 -3.11 34.68 14.00
CA PHE A 535 -4.34 34.77 13.21
C PHE A 535 -5.59 35.25 13.98
N SER A 536 -5.52 35.49 15.30
CA SER A 536 -6.73 35.73 16.11
C SER A 536 -7.38 37.11 15.93
N HIS A 537 -6.66 38.10 15.41
CA HIS A 537 -7.11 39.51 15.40
C HIS A 537 -7.99 39.88 14.19
N PHE A 538 -8.34 38.92 13.34
CA PHE A 538 -9.20 39.17 12.20
C PHE A 538 -10.67 39.04 12.60
N GLY A 539 -11.27 40.16 13.04
CA GLY A 539 -12.69 40.28 13.35
C GLY A 539 -13.64 40.21 12.14
N ILE A 540 -13.15 39.78 10.97
CA ILE A 540 -13.98 39.59 9.77
C ILE A 540 -14.58 38.19 9.83
N PRO A 541 -15.88 38.02 10.16
CA PRO A 541 -16.53 36.72 10.03
C PRO A 541 -16.40 36.29 8.56
N ILE A 542 -15.81 35.12 8.33
CA ILE A 542 -15.83 34.50 7.00
C ILE A 542 -17.08 33.64 6.98
N ALA A 543 -18.06 34.01 6.15
CA ALA A 543 -19.08 33.08 5.72
C ALA A 543 -18.42 32.18 4.67
N PHE A 544 -18.07 30.96 5.08
CA PHE A 544 -17.71 29.88 4.15
C PHE A 544 -18.99 29.25 3.61
#